data_AF-X1F195-F1
#
_entry.id   AF-X1F195-F1
#
_cell.length_a   1.000
_cell.length_b   1.000
_cell.length_c   1.000
_cell.angle_alpha   90.00
_cell.angle_beta   90.00
_cell.angle_gamma   90.00
#
_symmetry.space_group_name_H-M   'P 1'
#
loop_
_entity.id
_entity.type
_entity.pdbx_description
1 polymer ?
#
loop_
_entity_poly.entity_id
_entity_poly.type
_entity_poly.pdbx_seq_one_letter_code
_entity_poly.pdbx_strand_id
1 'polypeptide(L)'
;EQLWMADYKEDKSQILNLYNQITKQIADEIMIELTPDEERLLAKSRTVDREAYDAYVRSHQYWDDFSEESLNKALEYLNSAVEKDPEWAPLYIGLAKVWMGLVQIGFESPPVAYQKVNENLNKALELDP
;
A
#
# COMPACT_ATOMS: atom_id res chain seq x y z
N GLU A 1 2.20 15.60 -30.00
CA GLU A 1 3.24 14.60 -30.36
C GLU A 1 3.30 13.54 -29.27
N GLN A 2 3.64 12.31 -29.64
CA GLN A 2 3.87 11.23 -28.68
C GLN A 2 5.34 11.31 -28.25
N LEU A 3 5.57 11.57 -26.96
CA LEU A 3 6.92 11.81 -26.42
C LEU A 3 7.70 10.51 -26.17
N TRP A 4 7.01 9.41 -25.81
CA TRP A 4 7.66 8.13 -25.51
C TRP A 4 6.65 6.97 -25.55
N MET A 5 7.14 5.74 -25.77
CA MET A 5 6.38 4.49 -25.72
C MET A 5 7.29 3.35 -25.26
N ALA A 6 6.85 2.55 -24.29
CA ALA A 6 7.50 1.30 -23.93
C ALA A 6 6.47 0.23 -23.55
N ASP A 7 6.80 -1.01 -23.85
CA ASP A 7 6.02 -2.20 -23.48
C ASP A 7 6.71 -2.90 -22.30
N TYR A 8 5.92 -3.21 -21.27
CA TYR A 8 6.40 -3.93 -20.09
C TYR A 8 5.67 -5.24 -19.92
N LYS A 9 6.42 -6.29 -19.60
CA LYS A 9 5.86 -7.59 -19.24
C LYS A 9 6.58 -8.09 -18.01
N GLU A 10 5.92 -7.94 -16.87
CA GLU A 10 6.46 -8.36 -15.58
C GLU A 10 5.49 -9.27 -14.85
N ASP A 11 6.04 -10.08 -13.97
CA ASP A 11 5.23 -10.85 -13.05
C ASP A 11 4.52 -9.93 -12.04
N LYS A 12 3.29 -10.27 -11.66
CA LYS A 12 2.53 -9.47 -10.69
C LYS A 12 3.25 -9.32 -9.34
N SER A 13 4.06 -10.31 -8.94
CA SER A 13 4.87 -10.19 -7.72
C SER A 13 5.93 -9.09 -7.81
N GLN A 14 6.29 -8.67 -9.03
CA GLN A 14 7.27 -7.62 -9.33
C GLN A 14 6.62 -6.25 -9.52
N ILE A 15 5.31 -6.10 -9.29
CA ILE A 15 4.58 -4.86 -9.61
C ILE A 15 5.20 -3.62 -8.96
N LEU A 16 5.70 -3.73 -7.72
CA LEU A 16 6.37 -2.63 -7.03
C LEU A 16 7.72 -2.28 -7.68
N ASN A 17 8.47 -3.29 -8.11
CA ASN A 17 9.73 -3.10 -8.82
C ASN A 17 9.50 -2.46 -10.20
N LEU A 18 8.42 -2.85 -10.89
CA LEU A 18 8.01 -2.25 -12.15
C LEU A 18 7.67 -0.76 -11.97
N TYR A 19 6.95 -0.39 -10.91
CA TYR A 19 6.70 1.02 -10.59
C TYR A 19 8.00 1.80 -10.39
N ASN A 20 8.95 1.26 -9.63
CA ASN A 20 10.25 1.90 -9.43
C ASN A 20 11.01 2.08 -10.75
N GLN A 21 11.01 1.06 -11.61
CA GLN A 21 11.66 1.11 -12.92
C GLN A 21 11.03 2.17 -13.82
N ILE A 22 9.70 2.17 -13.96
CA ILE A 22 8.98 3.15 -14.79
C ILE A 22 9.21 4.57 -14.25
N THR A 23 9.19 4.75 -12.93
CA THR A 23 9.43 6.07 -12.31
C THR A 23 10.82 6.62 -12.64
N LYS A 24 11.87 5.78 -12.54
CA LYS A 24 13.22 6.17 -12.95
C LYS A 24 13.29 6.52 -14.43
N GLN A 25 12.71 5.68 -15.29
CA GLN A 25 12.71 5.91 -16.74
C GLN A 25 11.99 7.20 -17.14
N ILE A 26 10.88 7.53 -16.48
CA ILE A 26 10.19 8.80 -16.71
C ILE A 26 11.09 9.97 -16.29
N ALA A 27 11.72 9.91 -15.12
CA ALA A 27 12.62 10.97 -14.65
C ALA A 27 13.79 11.21 -15.62
N ASP A 28 14.39 10.13 -16.13
CA ASP A 28 15.44 10.17 -17.14
C ASP A 28 14.96 10.83 -18.44
N GLU A 29 13.79 10.44 -18.96
CA GLU A 29 13.23 10.92 -20.23
C GLU A 29 12.89 12.43 -20.18
N ILE A 30 12.44 12.92 -19.03
CA ILE A 30 12.12 14.34 -18.83
C ILE A 30 13.29 15.15 -18.24
N MET A 31 14.48 14.54 -18.14
CA MET A 31 15.72 15.15 -17.66
C MET A 31 15.60 15.78 -16.26
N ILE A 32 14.89 15.11 -15.35
CA ILE A 32 14.83 15.51 -13.94
C ILE A 32 15.87 14.72 -13.15
N GLU A 33 16.74 15.44 -12.45
CA GLU A 33 17.67 14.82 -11.49
C GLU A 33 16.91 14.37 -10.24
N LEU A 34 16.99 13.08 -9.94
CA LEU A 34 16.52 12.54 -8.67
C LEU A 34 17.50 12.92 -7.56
N THR A 35 16.97 13.27 -6.40
CA THR A 35 17.78 13.47 -5.20
C THR A 35 18.37 12.13 -4.71
N PRO A 36 19.46 12.14 -3.92
CA PRO A 36 20.06 10.91 -3.38
C PRO A 36 19.10 10.04 -2.56
N ASP A 37 18.09 10.66 -1.93
CA ASP A 37 17.08 9.93 -1.16
C ASP A 37 16.01 9.31 -2.08
N GLU A 38 15.59 10.00 -3.15
CA GLU A 38 14.70 9.43 -4.17
C GLU A 38 15.35 8.26 -4.91
N GLU A 39 16.64 8.37 -5.27
CA GLU A 39 17.39 7.26 -5.86
C GLU A 39 17.42 6.03 -4.94
N ARG A 40 17.66 6.26 -3.64
CA ARG A 40 17.69 5.19 -2.63
C ARG A 40 16.32 4.52 -2.48
N LEU A 41 15.25 5.32 -2.44
CA LEU A 41 13.87 4.81 -2.36
C LEU A 41 13.53 3.98 -3.59
N LEU A 42 13.79 4.50 -4.80
CA LEU A 42 13.51 3.79 -6.05
C LEU A 42 14.48 2.63 -6.31
N ALA A 43 15.60 2.53 -5.58
CA ALA A 43 16.48 1.37 -5.59
C ALA A 43 16.03 0.24 -4.65
N LYS A 44 15.12 0.51 -3.70
CA LYS A 44 14.50 -0.56 -2.90
C LYS A 44 13.80 -1.53 -3.86
N SER A 45 14.09 -2.82 -3.70
CA SER A 45 13.40 -3.87 -4.45
C SER A 45 12.65 -4.76 -3.48
N ARG A 46 11.40 -5.07 -3.82
CA ARG A 46 10.55 -5.97 -3.05
C ARG A 46 9.68 -6.78 -3.99
N THR A 47 9.70 -8.09 -3.81
CA THR A 47 8.68 -8.97 -4.35
C THR A 47 7.52 -9.08 -3.38
N VAL A 48 6.29 -8.97 -3.87
CA VAL A 48 5.07 -9.12 -3.06
C VAL A 48 4.35 -10.41 -3.41
N ASP A 49 3.66 -10.99 -2.44
CA ASP A 49 2.71 -12.06 -2.75
C ASP A 49 1.59 -11.52 -3.63
N ARG A 50 1.21 -12.30 -4.67
CA ARG A 50 0.23 -11.85 -5.67
C ARG A 50 -1.16 -11.72 -5.07
N GLU A 51 -1.54 -12.65 -4.19
CA GLU A 51 -2.83 -12.64 -3.50
C GLU A 51 -2.86 -11.51 -2.47
N ALA A 52 -1.74 -11.24 -1.79
CA ALA A 52 -1.60 -10.08 -0.90
C ALA A 52 -1.81 -8.76 -1.65
N TYR A 53 -1.17 -8.59 -2.81
CA TYR A 53 -1.33 -7.40 -3.64
C TYR A 53 -2.78 -7.23 -4.13
N ASP A 54 -3.42 -8.33 -4.56
CA ASP A 54 -4.82 -8.29 -4.98
C ASP A 54 -5.76 -7.88 -3.84
N ALA A 55 -5.56 -8.46 -2.65
CA ALA A 55 -6.33 -8.12 -1.48
C ALA A 55 -6.09 -6.66 -1.06
N TYR A 56 -4.85 -6.16 -1.12
CA TYR A 56 -4.52 -4.76 -0.86
C TYR A 56 -5.23 -3.79 -1.82
N VAL A 57 -5.27 -4.09 -3.12
CA VAL A 57 -5.99 -3.24 -4.09
C VAL A 57 -7.50 -3.29 -3.83
N ARG A 58 -8.05 -4.48 -3.53
CA ARG A 58 -9.48 -4.63 -3.20
C ARG A 58 -9.86 -3.87 -1.94
N SER A 59 -9.02 -3.87 -0.91
CA SER A 59 -9.33 -3.14 0.32
C SER A 59 -9.48 -1.64 0.08
N HIS A 60 -8.73 -1.08 -0.87
CA HIS A 60 -8.86 0.33 -1.26
C HIS A 60 -10.20 0.62 -1.95
N GLN A 61 -10.70 -0.31 -2.77
CA GLN A 61 -12.02 -0.15 -3.40
C GLN A 61 -13.16 -0.14 -2.37
N TYR A 62 -13.00 -0.87 -1.27
CA TYR A 62 -13.95 -0.90 -0.16
C TYR A 62 -13.76 0.26 0.84
N TRP A 63 -12.84 1.18 0.57
CA TRP A 63 -12.66 2.40 1.37
C TRP A 63 -13.46 3.61 0.82
N ASP A 64 -14.18 3.46 -0.29
CA ASP A 64 -14.73 4.59 -1.05
C ASP A 64 -16.03 5.20 -0.46
N ASP A 65 -16.96 4.38 0.02
CA ASP A 65 -18.29 4.86 0.46
C ASP A 65 -18.43 5.06 1.97
N PHE A 66 -17.39 4.69 2.74
CA PHE A 66 -17.35 4.76 4.21
C PHE A 66 -18.55 4.08 4.92
N SER A 67 -19.27 3.18 4.26
CA SER A 67 -20.29 2.38 4.95
C SER A 67 -19.64 1.37 5.89
N GLU A 68 -20.34 0.99 6.96
CA GLU A 68 -19.84 0.00 7.92
C GLU A 68 -19.49 -1.33 7.24
N GLU A 69 -20.32 -1.76 6.28
CA GLU A 69 -20.07 -2.99 5.51
C GLU A 69 -18.78 -2.87 4.68
N SER A 70 -18.60 -1.78 3.93
CA SER A 70 -17.42 -1.56 3.10
C SER A 70 -16.16 -1.47 3.96
N LEU A 71 -16.17 -0.74 5.07
CA LEU A 71 -15.02 -0.64 5.97
C LEU A 71 -14.65 -1.99 6.60
N ASN A 72 -15.62 -2.78 7.05
CA ASN A 72 -15.35 -4.12 7.56
C ASN A 72 -14.78 -5.04 6.46
N LYS A 73 -15.28 -4.93 5.24
CA LYS A 73 -14.76 -5.69 4.10
C LYS A 73 -13.34 -5.27 3.72
N ALA A 74 -13.01 -3.99 3.84
CA ALA A 74 -11.63 -3.51 3.68
C ALA A 74 -10.71 -4.13 4.74
N LEU A 75 -11.14 -4.24 6.01
CA LEU A 75 -10.39 -4.96 7.05
C LEU A 75 -10.18 -6.43 6.70
N GLU A 76 -11.21 -7.14 6.23
CA GLU A 76 -11.09 -8.55 5.84
C GLU A 76 -10.01 -8.76 4.78
N TYR A 77 -10.03 -7.96 3.70
CA TYR A 77 -9.02 -8.05 2.66
C TYR A 77 -7.62 -7.71 3.18
N LEU A 78 -7.47 -6.66 3.99
CA LEU A 78 -6.17 -6.30 4.54
C LEU A 78 -5.61 -7.36 5.50
N ASN A 79 -6.45 -7.95 6.35
CA ASN A 79 -6.03 -9.04 7.22
C ASN A 79 -5.58 -10.25 6.40
N SER A 80 -6.33 -10.63 5.36
CA SER A 80 -5.92 -11.70 4.45
C SER A 80 -4.62 -11.36 3.73
N ALA A 81 -4.40 -10.10 3.33
CA ALA A 81 -3.14 -9.67 2.74
C ALA A 81 -1.97 -9.82 3.73
N VAL A 82 -2.17 -9.47 5.00
CA VAL A 82 -1.15 -9.60 6.06
C VAL A 82 -0.79 -11.05 6.31
N GLU A 83 -1.75 -11.97 6.27
CA GLU A 83 -1.46 -13.41 6.39
C GLU A 83 -0.56 -13.93 5.26
N LYS A 84 -0.63 -13.30 4.08
CA LYS A 84 0.09 -13.70 2.87
C LYS A 84 1.46 -13.02 2.75
N ASP A 85 1.55 -11.75 3.11
CA ASP A 85 2.78 -10.97 3.06
C ASP A 85 2.96 -10.11 4.34
N PRO A 86 3.28 -10.75 5.49
CA PRO A 86 3.33 -10.08 6.80
C PRO A 86 4.49 -9.08 6.94
N GLU A 87 5.43 -9.06 5.99
CA GLU A 87 6.52 -8.10 6.01
C GLU A 87 6.19 -6.82 5.22
N TRP A 88 4.99 -6.73 4.63
CA TRP A 88 4.61 -5.62 3.77
C TRP A 88 3.99 -4.48 4.57
N ALA A 89 4.86 -3.58 5.06
CA ALA A 89 4.49 -2.43 5.89
C ALA A 89 3.24 -1.65 5.45
N PRO A 90 3.02 -1.35 4.14
CA PRO A 90 1.81 -0.69 3.65
C PRO A 90 0.49 -1.36 4.02
N LEU A 91 0.45 -2.68 4.24
CA LEU A 91 -0.76 -3.38 4.66
C LEU A 91 -1.22 -2.93 6.04
N TYR A 92 -0.27 -2.79 6.97
CA TYR A 92 -0.55 -2.31 8.33
C TYR A 92 -0.97 -0.84 8.33
N ILE A 93 -0.37 -0.01 7.47
CA ILE A 93 -0.86 1.36 7.25
C ILE A 93 -2.30 1.35 6.73
N GLY A 94 -2.64 0.44 5.82
CA GLY A 94 -4.01 0.21 5.38
C GLY A 94 -4.95 -0.11 6.53
N LEU A 95 -4.58 -1.07 7.39
CA LEU A 95 -5.39 -1.45 8.56
C LEU A 95 -5.59 -0.26 9.51
N ALA A 96 -4.54 0.49 9.81
CA ALA A 96 -4.62 1.68 10.64
C ALA A 96 -5.59 2.73 10.05
N LYS A 97 -5.54 2.96 8.73
CA LYS A 97 -6.50 3.84 8.04
C LYS A 97 -7.92 3.34 8.20
N VAL A 98 -8.17 2.04 8.01
CA VAL A 98 -9.53 1.50 8.11
C VAL A 98 -10.12 1.61 9.50
N TRP A 99 -9.33 1.27 10.54
CA TRP A 99 -9.73 1.47 11.93
C TRP A 99 -10.01 2.93 12.27
N MET A 100 -9.21 3.84 11.71
CA MET A 100 -9.43 5.27 11.86
C MET A 100 -10.74 5.72 11.20
N GLY A 101 -11.11 5.15 10.05
CA GLY A 101 -12.42 5.39 9.42
C GLY A 101 -13.58 4.93 10.29
N LEU A 102 -13.50 3.71 10.84
CA LEU A 102 -14.55 3.14 11.70
C LEU A 102 -14.86 4.03 12.91
N VAL A 103 -13.84 4.58 13.57
CA VAL A 103 -14.06 5.52 14.69
C VAL A 103 -14.56 6.89 14.24
N GLN A 104 -14.09 7.41 13.10
CA GLN A 104 -14.51 8.73 12.61
C GLN A 104 -15.99 8.77 12.23
N ILE A 105 -16.50 7.69 11.62
CA ILE A 105 -17.91 7.59 11.24
C ILE A 105 -18.79 7.15 12.43
N GLY A 106 -18.19 6.54 13.46
CA GLY A 106 -18.89 6.12 14.68
C GLY A 106 -19.37 4.67 14.68
N PHE A 107 -18.80 3.81 13.84
CA PHE A 107 -19.08 2.36 13.82
C PHE A 107 -18.26 1.58 14.85
N GLU A 108 -17.19 2.17 15.38
CA GLU A 108 -16.41 1.58 16.47
C GLU A 108 -16.12 2.61 17.56
N SER A 109 -16.00 2.13 18.79
CA SER A 109 -15.63 2.92 19.94
C SER A 109 -14.17 3.42 19.84
N PRO A 110 -13.89 4.68 20.26
CA PRO A 110 -12.53 5.21 20.21
C PRO A 110 -11.47 4.37 20.93
N PRO A 111 -11.71 3.78 22.12
CA PRO A 111 -10.71 2.96 22.79
C PRO A 111 -10.27 1.74 21.97
N VAL A 112 -11.22 1.05 21.34
CA VAL A 112 -10.93 -0.16 20.53
C VAL A 112 -10.20 0.23 19.25
N ALA A 113 -10.73 1.22 18.52
CA ALA A 113 -10.15 1.64 17.25
C ALA A 113 -8.74 2.22 17.44
N TYR A 114 -8.52 3.09 18.42
CA TYR A 114 -7.20 3.70 18.63
C TYR A 114 -6.15 2.69 19.10
N GLN A 115 -6.54 1.67 19.86
CA GLN A 115 -5.64 0.56 20.15
C GLN A 115 -5.18 -0.11 18.84
N LYS A 116 -6.12 -0.46 17.96
CA LYS A 116 -5.83 -1.11 16.69
C LYS A 116 -5.00 -0.23 15.74
N VAL A 117 -5.29 1.06 15.69
CA VAL A 117 -4.49 2.04 14.93
C VAL A 117 -3.04 2.01 15.40
N ASN A 118 -2.80 2.14 16.71
CA ASN A 118 -1.45 2.19 17.26
C ASN A 118 -0.69 0.88 17.05
N GLU A 119 -1.33 -0.28 17.26
CA GLU A 119 -0.75 -1.60 16.99
C GLU A 119 -0.23 -1.68 15.55
N ASN A 120 -1.04 -1.25 14.58
CA ASN A 120 -0.70 -1.34 13.16
C ASN A 120 0.34 -0.29 12.74
N LEU A 121 0.27 0.94 13.24
CA LEU A 121 1.28 1.97 12.95
C LEU A 121 2.65 1.57 13.50
N ASN A 122 2.71 1.04 14.72
CA ASN A 122 3.95 0.53 15.29
C ASN A 122 4.52 -0.61 14.45
N LYS A 123 3.67 -1.55 14.01
CA LYS A 123 4.11 -2.65 13.15
C LYS A 123 4.66 -2.18 11.80
N ALA A 124 4.02 -1.18 11.19
CA ALA A 124 4.51 -0.59 9.95
C ALA A 124 5.90 0.04 10.12
N LEU A 125 6.10 0.81 11.20
CA LEU A 125 7.38 1.43 11.53
C LEU A 125 8.49 0.42 11.85
N GLU A 126 8.14 -0.71 12.47
CA GLU A 126 9.11 -1.81 12.67
C GLU A 126 9.60 -2.41 11.35
N LEU A 127 8.72 -2.47 10.33
CA LEU A 127 9.00 -3.08 9.03
C LEU A 127 9.68 -2.11 8.05
N ASP A 128 9.30 -0.83 8.08
CA ASP A 128 9.88 0.25 7.27
C ASP A 128 9.97 1.55 8.12
N PRO A 129 11.09 1.78 8.82
CA PRO A 129 11.29 2.90 9.75
C PRO A 129 11.34 4.29 9.11
#